data_AF-A0AAW1V158-F1
#
_entry.id   AF-A0AAW1V158-F1
#
_cell.length_a   1.000
_cell.length_b   1.000
_cell.length_c   1.000
_cell.angle_alpha   90.00
_cell.angle_beta   90.00
_cell.angle_gamma   90.00
#
_symmetry.space_group_name_H-M   'P 1'
#
loop_
_entity.id
_entity.type
_entity.pdbx_description
1 polymer ?
#
loop_
_entity_poly.entity_id
_entity_poly.type
_entity_poly.pdbx_seq_one_letter_code
_entity_poly.pdbx_strand_id
1 'polypeptide(L)'
;MDFAINKAKKKEWIEVLEEVENDIWGEGYQTTTRRIRQGNVPYKLAKAKVKEIARALFPVGDTDIRKEGTVVGTPPFDEAERMEAVTKISLSKALGPDASTPKATKILVKGASVL
;
A
#
# COMPACT_ATOMS: atom_id res chain seq x y z
N MET A 1 14.04 13.26 -15.58
CA MET A 1 13.19 13.48 -14.38
C MET A 1 14.03 14.25 -13.38
N ASP A 2 13.60 15.45 -12.99
CA ASP A 2 14.44 16.37 -12.21
C ASP A 2 14.62 15.91 -10.76
N PHE A 3 15.87 15.90 -10.30
CA PHE A 3 16.26 15.55 -8.93
C PHE A 3 15.52 16.40 -7.89
N ALA A 4 15.29 17.68 -8.18
CA ALA A 4 14.55 18.60 -7.32
C ALA A 4 13.10 18.15 -7.11
N ILE A 5 12.43 17.66 -8.15
CA ILE A 5 11.04 17.17 -8.08
C ILE A 5 10.98 15.92 -7.20
N ASN A 6 11.91 14.99 -7.37
CA ASN A 6 11.96 13.78 -6.53
C ASN A 6 12.24 14.09 -5.06
N LYS A 7 13.13 15.06 -4.79
CA LYS A 7 13.42 15.50 -3.42
C LYS A 7 12.20 16.16 -2.78
N ALA A 8 11.48 17.02 -3.51
CA ALA A 8 10.25 17.65 -3.03
C ALA A 8 9.17 16.62 -2.74
N LYS A 9 8.90 15.69 -3.67
CA LYS A 9 7.92 14.61 -3.48
C LYS A 9 8.25 13.72 -2.28
N LYS A 10 9.53 13.39 -2.09
CA LYS A 10 9.97 12.58 -0.95
C LYS A 10 9.75 13.30 0.38
N LYS A 11 10.05 14.61 0.43
CA LYS A 11 9.82 15.42 1.63
C LYS A 11 8.32 15.48 1.97
N GLU A 12 7.50 15.81 0.98
CA GLU A 12 6.04 15.88 1.16
C GLU A 12 5.44 14.55 1.62
N TRP A 13 5.94 13.45 1.06
CA TRP A 13 5.49 12.12 1.45
C TRP A 13 5.84 11.78 2.91
N ILE A 14 7.02 12.16 3.38
CA ILE A 14 7.42 11.99 4.79
C ILE A 14 6.51 12.83 5.69
N GLU A 15 6.23 14.07 5.30
CA GLU A 15 5.37 14.99 6.07
C GLU A 15 3.94 14.44 6.20
N VAL A 16 3.38 13.88 5.13
CA VAL A 16 2.08 13.19 5.16
C VAL A 16 2.09 11.96 6.07
N LEU A 17 3.16 11.16 6.04
CA LEU A 17 3.28 9.99 6.92
C LEU A 17 3.36 10.41 8.40
N GLU A 18 4.14 11.45 8.71
CA GLU A 18 4.23 12.01 10.05
C GLU A 18 2.89 12.61 10.51
N GLU A 19 2.14 13.27 9.61
CA GLU A 19 0.82 13.80 9.93
C GLU A 19 -0.18 12.68 10.24
N VAL A 20 -0.22 11.62 9.42
CA VAL A 20 -1.11 10.47 9.64
C VAL A 20 -0.76 9.70 10.92
N GLU A 21 0.53 9.54 11.24
CA GLU A 21 0.98 8.86 12.46
C GLU A 21 0.57 9.65 13.72
N ASN A 22 0.65 10.98 13.67
CA ASN A 22 0.36 11.84 14.83
C ASN A 22 -1.12 12.23 14.96
N ASP A 23 -1.83 12.41 13.84
CA ASP A 23 -3.25 12.74 13.77
C ASP A 23 -3.87 12.16 12.48
N ILE A 24 -4.38 10.93 12.58
CA ILE A 24 -5.03 10.18 11.48
C ILE A 24 -6.14 10.99 10.78
N TRP A 25 -6.78 11.93 11.50
CA TRP A 25 -7.94 12.66 11.01
C TRP A 25 -7.64 14.12 10.61
N GLY A 26 -6.60 14.72 11.18
CA GLY A 26 -5.97 15.97 10.76
C GLY A 26 -6.94 17.08 10.35
N GLU A 27 -6.72 17.64 9.16
CA GLU A 27 -7.58 18.68 8.57
C GLU A 27 -9.04 18.24 8.33
N GLY A 28 -9.29 16.95 8.12
CA GLY A 28 -10.63 16.39 7.92
C GLY A 28 -11.50 16.56 9.16
N TYR A 29 -10.95 16.29 10.34
CA TYR A 29 -11.60 16.54 11.62
C TYR A 29 -11.86 18.04 11.84
N GLN A 30 -10.86 18.89 11.55
CA GLN A 30 -10.98 20.35 11.72
C GLN A 30 -12.05 20.94 10.80
N THR A 31 -12.06 20.54 9.53
CA THR A 31 -13.03 21.03 8.54
C THR A 31 -14.44 20.62 8.90
N THR A 32 -14.63 19.37 9.33
CA THR A 32 -15.95 18.84 9.67
C THR A 32 -16.49 19.48 10.95
N THR A 33 -15.68 19.58 12.00
CA THR A 33 -16.08 20.26 13.24
C THR A 33 -16.32 21.76 13.02
N ARG A 34 -15.54 22.41 12.15
CA ARG A 34 -15.77 23.80 11.74
C ARG A 34 -17.09 23.96 11.00
N ARG A 35 -17.40 23.10 10.03
CA ARG A 35 -18.68 23.12 9.29
C ARG A 35 -19.88 22.82 10.20
N ILE A 36 -19.76 21.93 11.17
CA ILE A 36 -20.82 21.67 12.15
C ILE A 36 -21.04 22.88 13.07
N ARG A 37 -19.98 23.62 13.42
CA ARG A 37 -20.08 24.81 14.28
C ARG A 37 -20.51 26.09 13.55
N GLN A 38 -20.10 26.25 12.30
CA GLN A 38 -20.21 27.51 11.53
C GLN A 38 -21.10 27.40 10.29
N GLY A 39 -21.51 26.19 9.89
CA GLY A 39 -22.37 26.00 8.73
C GLY A 39 -23.81 26.44 8.98
N ASN A 40 -24.62 26.45 7.91
CA ASN A 40 -26.07 26.73 7.93
C ASN A 40 -26.86 25.59 8.61
N VAL A 41 -26.47 25.19 9.81
CA VAL A 41 -27.30 24.34 10.66
C VAL A 41 -28.37 25.23 11.26
N PRO A 42 -29.67 24.86 11.18
CA PRO A 42 -30.78 25.71 11.62
C PRO A 42 -30.78 26.00 13.14
N TYR A 43 -29.84 25.42 13.89
CA TYR A 43 -29.70 25.59 15.33
C TYR A 43 -28.22 25.49 15.75
N LYS A 44 -27.83 26.25 16.78
CA LYS A 44 -26.49 26.13 17.39
C LYS A 44 -26.40 24.85 18.20
N LEU A 45 -25.53 23.93 17.78
CA LEU A 45 -25.20 22.73 18.53
C LEU A 45 -24.33 23.08 19.75
N ALA A 46 -24.65 22.48 20.90
CA ALA A 46 -23.78 22.53 22.07
C ALA A 46 -22.42 21.88 21.78
N LYS A 47 -21.34 22.42 22.36
CA LYS A 47 -19.97 21.89 22.15
C LYS A 47 -19.86 20.38 22.42
N ALA A 48 -20.59 19.88 23.42
CA ALA A 48 -20.65 18.45 23.74
C ALA A 48 -21.23 17.62 22.58
N LYS A 49 -22.31 18.09 21.94
CA LYS A 49 -22.95 17.39 20.82
C LYS A 49 -22.08 17.40 19.56
N VAL A 50 -21.36 18.50 19.31
CA VAL A 50 -20.37 18.55 18.23
C VAL A 50 -19.25 17.53 18.45
N LYS A 51 -18.77 17.39 19.69
CA LYS A 51 -17.74 16.40 20.04
C LYS A 51 -18.25 14.96 19.89
N GLU A 52 -19.50 14.70 20.23
CA GLU A 52 -20.15 13.40 20.02
C GLU A 52 -20.24 13.04 18.52
N ILE A 53 -20.72 13.97 17.69
CA ILE A 53 -20.79 13.78 16.23
C ILE A 53 -19.39 13.54 15.65
N ALA A 54 -18.40 14.34 16.07
CA ALA A 54 -17.04 14.17 15.59
C ALA A 54 -16.45 12.81 15.98
N ARG A 55 -16.71 12.30 17.19
CA ARG A 55 -16.28 10.95 17.60
C ARG A 55 -16.93 9.83 16.80
N ALA A 56 -18.19 10.01 16.38
CA ALA A 56 -18.89 9.04 15.55
C ALA A 56 -18.37 9.02 14.11
N LEU A 57 -18.00 10.19 13.56
CA LEU A 57 -17.47 10.33 12.20
C LEU A 57 -15.99 9.95 12.08
N PHE A 58 -15.24 10.15 13.16
CA PHE A 58 -13.79 9.95 13.22
C PHE A 58 -13.45 9.01 14.40
N PRO A 59 -13.80 7.72 14.31
CA PRO A 59 -13.51 6.77 15.36
C PRO A 59 -11.99 6.58 15.50
N VAL A 60 -11.47 6.72 16.72
CA VAL A 60 -10.11 6.27 17.01
C VAL A 60 -10.20 4.76 17.14
N GLY A 61 -9.75 4.02 16.13
CA GLY A 61 -9.64 2.57 16.24
C GLY A 61 -8.73 2.21 17.41
N ASP A 62 -8.90 1.03 17.99
CA ASP A 62 -7.84 0.43 18.80
C ASP A 62 -6.57 0.47 17.95
N THR A 63 -5.44 0.92 18.52
CA THR A 63 -4.11 0.85 17.89
C THR A 63 -4.02 -0.50 17.21
N ASP A 64 -3.98 -0.46 15.88
CA ASP A 64 -4.13 -1.62 15.04
C ASP A 64 -2.95 -2.55 15.32
N ILE A 65 -3.14 -3.49 16.26
CA ILE A 65 -2.25 -4.62 16.41
C ILE A 65 -2.44 -5.35 15.10
N ARG A 66 -1.56 -5.04 14.15
CA ARG A 66 -1.49 -5.65 12.84
C ARG A 66 -1.61 -7.15 13.07
N LYS A 67 -2.81 -7.70 12.89
CA LYS A 67 -3.03 -9.12 13.15
C LYS A 67 -2.12 -9.81 12.16
N GLU A 68 -1.14 -10.55 12.67
CA GLU A 68 -0.26 -11.34 11.82
C GLU A 68 -1.17 -12.19 10.94
N GLY A 69 -1.21 -11.83 9.65
CA GLY A 69 -1.99 -12.58 8.69
C GLY A 69 -1.44 -13.99 8.70
N THR A 70 -2.30 -14.99 8.87
CA THR A 70 -1.87 -16.37 8.72
C THR A 70 -1.38 -16.52 7.29
N VAL A 71 -0.07 -16.75 7.13
CA VAL A 71 0.50 -17.06 5.82
C VAL A 71 -0.03 -18.43 5.44
N VAL A 72 -1.14 -18.45 4.70
CA VAL A 72 -1.62 -19.66 4.05
C VAL A 72 -0.57 -20.00 3.00
N GLY A 73 0.14 -21.11 3.21
CA GLY A 73 1.13 -21.58 2.26
C GLY A 73 0.48 -21.81 0.90
N THR A 74 0.90 -21.05 -0.11
CA THR A 74 0.49 -21.30 -1.49
C THR A 74 0.99 -22.68 -1.90
N PRO A 75 0.16 -23.54 -2.50
CA PRO A 75 0.63 -24.81 -3.03
C PRO A 75 1.73 -24.57 -4.07
N PRO A 76 2.69 -25.50 -4.20
CA PRO A 76 3.72 -25.39 -5.23
C PRO A 76 3.07 -25.37 -6.63
N PHE A 77 3.63 -24.57 -7.54
CA PHE A 77 3.19 -24.51 -8.94
C PHE A 77 3.25 -25.88 -9.61
N ASP A 78 2.29 -26.18 -10.48
CA ASP A 78 2.29 -27.41 -11.27
C ASP A 78 3.38 -27.39 -12.35
N GLU A 79 3.79 -28.57 -12.84
CA GLU A 79 4.82 -28.66 -13.88
C GLU A 79 4.40 -27.96 -15.18
N ALA A 80 3.12 -28.06 -15.55
CA ALA A 80 2.57 -27.37 -16.70
C ALA A 80 2.69 -25.84 -16.56
N GLU A 81 2.40 -25.30 -15.38
CA GLU A 81 2.50 -23.87 -15.09
C GLU A 81 3.96 -23.39 -15.16
N ARG A 82 4.91 -24.19 -14.64
CA ARG A 82 6.35 -23.89 -14.73
C ARG A 82 6.82 -23.87 -16.18
N MET A 83 6.38 -24.82 -16.99
CA MET A 83 6.74 -24.89 -18.41
C MET A 83 6.16 -23.70 -19.19
N GLU A 84 4.90 -23.34 -18.93
CA GLU A 84 4.28 -22.18 -19.55
C GLU A 84 5.01 -20.89 -19.18
N ALA A 85 5.35 -20.69 -17.90
CA ALA A 85 6.09 -19.52 -17.43
C ALA A 85 7.44 -19.38 -18.15
N VAL A 86 8.18 -20.48 -18.33
CA VAL A 86 9.48 -20.49 -19.00
C VAL A 86 9.38 -20.14 -20.48
N THR A 87 8.32 -20.57 -21.17
CA THR A 87 8.12 -20.18 -22.58
C THR A 87 7.94 -18.69 -22.76
N LYS A 88 7.23 -18.02 -21.83
CA LYS A 88 6.93 -16.58 -21.85
C LYS A 88 8.12 -15.68 -21.50
N ILE A 89 9.24 -16.22 -21.00
CA ILE A 89 10.44 -15.42 -20.72
C ILE A 89 11.03 -14.88 -22.03
N SER A 90 11.15 -13.55 -22.16
CA SER A 90 11.78 -12.91 -23.31
C SER A 90 13.31 -13.02 -23.26
N LEU A 91 13.93 -13.38 -24.39
CA LEU A 91 15.39 -13.57 -24.49
C LEU A 91 16.20 -12.27 -24.47
N SER A 92 15.56 -11.13 -24.68
CA SER A 92 16.16 -9.80 -24.70
C SER A 92 16.26 -9.15 -23.31
N LYS A 93 15.86 -9.84 -22.25
CA LYS A 93 15.96 -9.32 -20.88
C LYS A 93 17.40 -9.31 -20.40
N ALA A 94 17.70 -8.34 -19.55
CA ALA A 94 18.99 -8.21 -18.87
C ALA A 94 19.26 -9.43 -17.97
N LEU A 95 20.54 -9.62 -17.66
CA LEU A 95 21.02 -10.67 -16.76
C LEU A 95 20.43 -10.50 -15.36
N GLY A 96 20.17 -11.63 -14.70
CA GLY A 96 19.85 -11.63 -13.28
C GLY A 96 21.05 -11.18 -12.42
N PRO A 97 20.84 -10.87 -11.13
CA PRO A 97 21.93 -10.58 -10.18
C PRO A 97 22.88 -11.76 -9.97
N ASP A 98 22.47 -12.97 -10.35
CA ASP A 98 23.24 -14.21 -10.40
C ASP A 98 23.99 -14.40 -11.74
N ALA A 99 24.00 -13.38 -12.61
CA ALA A 99 24.51 -13.44 -13.98
C ALA A 99 23.84 -14.50 -14.88
N SER A 100 22.65 -15.01 -14.50
CA SER A 100 21.93 -15.96 -15.35
C SER A 100 21.33 -15.27 -16.57
N THR A 101 21.39 -15.96 -17.72
CA THR A 101 20.73 -15.51 -18.95
C THR A 101 19.35 -16.14 -19.08
N PRO A 102 18.37 -15.43 -19.67
CA PRO A 102 17.07 -16.02 -20.04
C PRO A 102 17.19 -17.30 -20.87
N LYS A 103 18.25 -17.42 -21.69
CA LYS A 103 18.55 -18.64 -22.46
C LYS A 103 18.95 -19.81 -21.56
N ALA A 104 19.82 -19.58 -20.59
CA ALA A 104 20.26 -20.61 -19.64
C ALA A 104 19.07 -21.15 -18.83
N THR A 105 18.16 -20.29 -18.37
CA THR A 105 16.95 -20.70 -17.64
C THR A 105 16.04 -21.58 -18.48
N LYS A 106 15.83 -21.25 -19.77
CA LYS A 106 15.04 -22.09 -20.68
C LYS A 106 15.66 -23.46 -20.93
N ILE A 107 16.98 -23.55 -20.98
CA ILE A 107 17.70 -24.82 -21.19
C ILE A 107 17.62 -25.67 -19.92
N LEU A 108 17.87 -25.09 -18.75
CA LEU A 108 17.86 -25.78 -17.47
C LEU A 108 16.51 -26.41 -17.17
N VAL A 109 15.42 -25.66 -17.34
CA VAL A 109 14.07 -26.19 -17.06
C VAL A 109 13.66 -27.26 -18.07
N LYS A 110 14.03 -27.12 -19.35
CA LYS A 110 13.78 -28.17 -20.34
C LYS A 110 14.61 -29.43 -20.10
N GLY A 111 15.82 -29.31 -19.58
CA GLY A 111 16.67 -30.45 -19.23
C GLY A 111 16.22 -31.17 -17.96
N ALA A 112 15.58 -30.46 -17.03
CA ALA A 112 15.06 -31.02 -15.78
C ALA A 112 13.78 -31.87 -15.97
N SER A 113 13.00 -31.67 -17.04
CA SER A 113 11.83 -32.50 -17.36
C SER A 113 12.16 -33.80 -18.11
N VAL A 114 13.44 -34.15 -18.30
CA VAL A 114 13.89 -35.36 -19.04
C VAL A 114 14.55 -36.39 -18.11
N LEU A 115 14.51 -36.19 -16.79
CA LEU A 115 14.95 -37.13 -15.76
C LEU A 115 13.78 -37.49 -14.85
#